data_AF-A0A359EBA4-F1
#
_entry.id   AF-A0A359EBA4-F1
#
_cell.length_a   1.000
_cell.length_b   1.000
_cell.length_c   1.000
_cell.angle_alpha   90.00
_cell.angle_beta   90.00
_cell.angle_gamma   90.00
#
_symmetry.space_group_name_H-M   'P 1'
#
loop_
_entity.id
_entity.type
_entity.pdbx_description
1 polymer ?
#
loop_
_entity_poly.entity_id
_entity_poly.type
_entity_poly.pdbx_seq_one_letter_code
_entity_poly.pdbx_strand_id
1 'polypeptide(L)' 'MWLDGFQWEKAHARLSEWRVREAAAAGVDILAVACPYEPPRFEDATKTVAGASSLIVKDILELLADSLKD' A
#
# COMPACT_ATOMS: atom_id res chain seq x y z
N MET A 1 0.79 12.67 -6.74
CA MET A 1 0.42 13.73 -5.77
C MET A 1 1.60 14.68 -5.62
N TRP A 2 1.44 16.00 -5.40
CA TRP A 2 2.59 16.95 -5.30
C TRP A 2 3.69 16.47 -4.33
N LEU A 3 3.26 15.88 -3.21
CA LEU A 3 4.15 15.31 -2.20
C LEU A 3 5.07 14.20 -2.74
N ASP A 4 4.63 13.44 -3.74
CA ASP A 4 5.44 12.38 -4.35
C ASP A 4 6.60 12.94 -5.15
N GLY A 5 6.36 14.03 -5.89
CA GLY A 5 7.40 14.72 -6.65
C GLY A 5 8.45 15.30 -5.71
N PHE A 6 8.00 16.02 -4.67
CA PHE A 6 8.89 16.59 -3.66
C PHE A 6 9.75 15.51 -2.97
N GLN A 7 9.16 14.37 -2.62
CA GLN A 7 9.92 13.28 -2.00
C GLN A 7 10.86 12.59 -2.95
N TRP A 8 10.45 12.40 -4.20
CA TRP A 8 11.33 11.83 -5.21
C TRP A 8 12.61 12.64 -5.37
N GLU A 9 12.52 13.98 -5.42
CA GLU A 9 13.68 14.87 -5.49
C GLU A 9 14.66 14.73 -4.32
N LYS A 10 14.18 14.31 -3.14
CA LYS A 10 15.00 14.21 -1.92
C LYS A 10 15.46 12.79 -1.60
N ALA A 11 14.58 11.81 -1.74
CA ALA A 11 14.78 10.44 -1.29
C ALA A 11 14.80 9.42 -2.43
N HIS A 12 14.52 9.84 -3.68
CA HIS A 12 14.42 8.96 -4.85
C HIS A 12 13.49 7.75 -4.59
N ALA A 13 12.45 7.99 -3.79
CA ALA A 13 11.46 6.99 -3.40
C ALA A 13 10.14 7.69 -3.08
N ARG A 14 9.03 7.01 -3.36
CA ARG A 14 7.68 7.47 -2.97
C ARG A 14 7.36 6.99 -1.55
N LEU A 15 6.54 7.73 -0.80
CA LEU A 15 6.03 7.26 0.51
C LEU A 15 5.38 5.88 0.44
N SER A 16 4.66 5.60 -0.65
CA SER A 16 3.96 4.33 -0.80
C SER A 16 4.92 3.16 -0.87
N GLU A 17 6.06 3.32 -1.53
CA GLU A 17 7.10 2.29 -1.58
C GLU A 17 7.71 2.02 -0.21
N TRP A 18 7.93 3.06 0.60
CA TRP A 18 8.46 2.89 1.96
C TRP A 18 7.50 2.10 2.83
N ARG A 19 6.22 2.48 2.85
CA ARG A 19 5.18 1.78 3.59
C ARG A 19 5.00 0.33 3.13
N VAL A 20 5.06 0.07 1.83
CA VAL A 20 4.98 -1.29 1.29
C VAL A 20 6.19 -2.13 1.68
N ARG A 21 7.41 -1.56 1.70
CA ARG A 21 8.61 -2.25 2.23
C ARG A 21 8.44 -2.64 3.68
N GLU A 22 7.89 -1.75 4.50
CA GLU A 22 7.64 -2.04 5.91
C GLU A 22 6.57 -3.11 6.11
N ALA A 23 5.48 -3.06 5.34
CA ALA A 23 4.45 -4.10 5.37
C ALA A 23 5.03 -5.47 4.96
N ALA A 24 5.82 -5.51 3.87
CA ALA A 24 6.50 -6.73 3.44
C ALA A 24 7.49 -7.26 4.49
N ALA A 25 8.26 -6.37 5.13
CA ALA A 25 9.19 -6.74 6.21
C ALA A 25 8.47 -7.24 7.47
N ALA A 26 7.25 -6.78 7.73
CA ALA A 26 6.40 -7.26 8.80
C ALA A 26 5.77 -8.63 8.50
N GLY A 27 5.85 -9.12 7.26
CA GLY A 27 5.30 -10.42 6.86
C GLY A 27 3.77 -10.47 6.90
N VAL A 28 3.10 -9.34 6.68
CA VAL A 28 1.63 -9.28 6.67
C VAL A 28 1.07 -9.65 5.29
N ASP A 29 -0.09 -10.30 5.28
CA ASP A 29 -0.79 -10.64 4.04
C ASP A 29 -1.58 -9.46 3.48
N ILE A 30 -2.11 -8.60 4.36
CA ILE A 30 -3.02 -7.51 4.00
C ILE A 30 -2.53 -6.17 4.56
N LEU A 31 -2.39 -5.17 3.68
CA LEU A 31 -2.27 -3.75 4.04
C LEU A 31 -3.66 -3.10 3.93
N ALA A 32 -4.31 -2.92 5.08
CA ALA A 32 -5.61 -2.25 5.17
C ALA A 32 -5.44 -0.73 5.13
N VAL A 33 -6.26 -0.04 4.32
CA VAL A 33 -6.23 1.42 4.14
C VAL A 33 -7.62 2.00 4.32
N ALA A 34 -7.73 3.32 4.57
CA ALA A 34 -9.01 3.95 4.90
C ALA A 34 -9.36 5.15 4.01
N CYS A 35 -8.42 5.61 3.19
CA CYS A 35 -8.66 6.67 2.22
C CYS A 35 -8.83 6.06 0.82
N PRO A 36 -9.87 6.41 0.05
CA PRO A 36 -10.10 5.82 -1.29
C PRO A 36 -9.00 6.14 -2.32
N TYR A 37 -8.11 7.09 -2.03
CA TYR A 37 -6.94 7.38 -2.86
C TYR A 37 -5.75 6.45 -2.58
N GLU A 38 -5.76 5.73 -1.46
CA GLU A 38 -4.66 4.87 -1.02
C GLU A 38 -4.60 3.53 -1.77
N PRO A 39 -5.71 2.80 -2.03
CA PRO A 39 -5.65 1.52 -2.73
C PRO A 39 -4.84 1.56 -4.04
N PRO A 40 -5.17 2.39 -5.04
CA PRO A 40 -4.43 2.40 -6.30
C PRO A 40 -2.96 2.80 -6.13
N ARG A 41 -2.64 3.60 -5.10
CA ARG A 41 -1.29 4.08 -4.82
C ARG A 41 -0.40 2.99 -4.22
N PHE A 42 -0.95 2.20 -3.29
CA PHE A 42 -0.21 1.09 -2.70
C PHE A 42 -0.17 -0.11 -3.64
N GLU A 43 -1.24 -0.37 -4.40
CA GLU A 43 -1.24 -1.39 -5.46
C GLU A 43 -0.21 -1.11 -6.58
N ASP A 44 0.04 0.16 -6.91
CA ASP A 44 1.14 0.51 -7.82
C ASP A 44 2.51 0.24 -7.15
N ALA A 45 2.65 0.59 -5.87
CA ALA A 45 3.89 0.40 -5.13
C ALA A 45 4.24 -1.08 -4.88
N THR A 46 3.25 -1.98 -4.67
CA THR A 46 3.52 -3.43 -4.52
C THR A 46 4.14 -4.05 -5.77
N LYS A 47 3.93 -3.44 -6.95
CA LYS A 47 4.54 -3.88 -8.21
C LYS A 47 6.00 -3.47 -8.35
N THR A 48 6.41 -2.36 -7.72
CA THR A 48 7.77 -1.82 -7.85
C THR A 48 8.66 -2.21 -6.68
N VAL A 49 8.08 -2.54 -5.51
CA VAL A 49 8.82 -2.98 -4.33
C VAL A 49 9.13 -4.48 -4.42
N ALA A 50 10.41 -4.82 -4.44
CA ALA A 50 10.87 -6.20 -4.44
C ALA A 50 10.33 -6.97 -3.22
N GLY A 51 9.77 -8.15 -3.46
CA GLY A 51 9.22 -9.02 -2.41
C GLY A 51 7.82 -8.64 -1.91
N ALA A 52 7.20 -7.58 -2.46
CA ALA A 52 5.87 -7.13 -2.04
C ALA A 52 4.74 -7.54 -2.99
N SER A 53 5.01 -8.31 -4.04
CA SER A 53 4.01 -8.68 -5.06
C SER A 53 2.84 -9.51 -4.52
N SER A 54 3.03 -10.20 -3.39
CA SER A 54 1.98 -10.97 -2.70
C SER A 54 1.20 -10.16 -1.67
N LEU A 55 1.60 -8.92 -1.36
CA LEU A 55 0.91 -8.06 -0.41
C LEU A 55 -0.43 -7.60 -1.00
N ILE A 56 -1.52 -7.90 -0.31
CA ILE A 56 -2.86 -7.51 -0.73
C ILE A 56 -3.18 -6.14 -0.12
N VAL A 57 -3.57 -5.19 -0.95
CA VAL A 57 -4.07 -3.90 -0.48
C VAL A 57 -5.59 -3.95 -0.47
N LYS A 58 -6.23 -3.54 0.63
CA LYS A 58 -7.70 -3.48 0.75
C LYS A 58 -8.14 -2.23 1.46
N ASP A 59 -9.25 -1.63 1.02
CA ASP A 59 -9.95 -0.66 1.85
C ASP A 59 -10.56 -1.36 3.09
N ILE A 60 -10.59 -0.66 4.23
CA ILE A 60 -11.16 -1.17 5.48
C ILE A 60 -12.64 -1.57 5.32
N LEU A 61 -13.38 -0.92 4.42
CA LEU A 61 -14.75 -1.27 4.10
C LEU A 61 -14.86 -2.62 3.38
N GLU A 62 -13.85 -3.02 2.59
CA GLU A 62 -13.81 -4.36 1.99
C GLU A 62 -13.62 -5.44 3.05
N LEU A 63 -12.75 -5.18 4.05
CA LEU A 63 -12.56 -6.09 5.17
C LEU A 63 -13.84 -6.23 6.01
N LEU A 64 -14.53 -5.12 6.26
CA LEU A 64 -15.82 -5.15 6.94
C LEU A 64 -16.84 -5.95 6.11
N ALA A 65 -16.93 -5.70 4.81
CA ALA A 65 -17.85 -6.41 3.93
C ALA A 65 -17.54 -7.91 3.87
N ASP A 66 -16.26 -8.32 3.85
CA ASP A 66 -15.86 -9.71 3.89
C ASP A 66 -16.22 -10.37 5.24
N SER A 67 -16.13 -9.64 6.36
CA SER A 67 -16.51 -10.15 7.68
C SER A 67 -18.00 -10.36 7.88
N LEU A 68 -18.84 -9.75 7.04
CA LEU A 68 -20.30 -9.86 7.07
C LEU A 68 -20.84 -10.96 6.13
N LYS A 69 -19.98 -11.59 5.34
CA LYS A 69 -20.35 -12.73 4.49
C LYS A 69 -20.24 -14.00 5.32
N ASP A 70 -21.34 -14.75 5.42
CA ASP A 70 -21.40 -16.06 6.07
C ASP A 70 -20.51 -17.11 5.37
#